data_AF-A0A078GKA1-F1
#
_entry.id   AF-A0A078GKA1-F1
#
_cell.length_a   1.000
_cell.length_b   1.000
_cell.length_c   1.000
_cell.angle_alpha   90.00
_cell.angle_beta   90.00
_cell.angle_gamma   90.00
#
_symmetry.space_group_name_H-M   'P 1'
#
loop_
_entity.id
_entity.type
_entity.pdbx_description
1 polymer ?
#
loop_
_entity_poly.entity_id
_entity_poly.type
_entity_poly.pdbx_seq_one_letter_code
_entity_poly.pdbx_strand_id
1 'polypeptide(L)'
;MSNETFNCIECNDFALCFLCAALPQKVKYKHDEHILSLCYGEETSTVVTYWCEACEKEIDPDWRFYRCIEYCCVTLHIKCLIGKDLYIKSGSSFLYAHRQVSVLSNSHHMSRPICSILRIAVPRK
;
A
#
# COMPACT_ATOMS: atom_id res chain seq x y z
N MET A 1 -15.60 10.73 -2.55
CA MET A 1 -15.29 9.75 -1.49
C MET A 1 -15.81 10.33 -0.20
N SER A 2 -16.55 9.58 0.63
CA SER A 2 -17.15 10.11 1.85
C SER A 2 -16.07 10.54 2.85
N ASN A 3 -16.27 11.68 3.52
CA ASN A 3 -15.39 12.19 4.59
C ASN A 3 -15.69 11.49 5.94
N GLU A 4 -16.11 10.23 5.91
CA GLU A 4 -16.49 9.49 7.11
C GLU A 4 -15.24 9.02 7.87
N THR A 5 -15.27 9.19 9.20
CA THR A 5 -14.17 8.82 10.10
C THR A 5 -14.64 7.81 11.14
N PHE A 6 -13.71 6.94 11.57
CA PHE A 6 -13.84 6.12 12.76
C PHE A 6 -13.30 6.90 13.94
N ASN A 7 -14.20 7.31 14.84
CA ASN A 7 -13.84 8.04 16.05
C ASN A 7 -13.80 7.06 17.23
N CYS A 8 -12.81 7.22 18.11
CA CYS A 8 -12.78 6.47 19.36
C CYS A 8 -13.86 7.01 20.30
N ILE A 9 -14.60 6.13 20.98
CA ILE A 9 -15.61 6.55 21.96
C ILE A 9 -15.01 6.89 23.33
N GLU A 10 -13.80 6.39 23.60
CA GLU A 10 -13.07 6.62 24.86
C GLU A 10 -12.09 7.79 24.74
N CYS A 11 -11.54 8.02 23.55
CA CYS A 11 -10.61 9.11 23.26
C CYS A 11 -11.34 10.22 22.48
N ASN A 12 -11.57 11.36 23.11
CA ASN A 12 -12.34 12.47 22.52
C ASN A 12 -11.71 13.10 21.27
N ASP A 13 -10.43 12.86 21.02
CA ASP A 13 -9.62 13.50 19.99
C ASP A 13 -8.96 12.51 19.02
N PHE A 14 -9.29 11.21 19.11
CA PHE A 14 -8.75 10.21 18.20
C PHE A 14 -9.75 9.83 17.11
N ALA A 15 -9.41 10.15 15.86
CA ALA A 15 -10.19 9.80 14.68
C ALA A 15 -9.30 9.27 13.55
N LEU A 16 -9.78 8.25 12.84
CA LEU A 16 -9.13 7.69 11.65
C LEU A 16 -10.02 7.81 10.43
N CYS A 17 -9.42 8.17 9.30
CA CYS A 17 -10.08 8.04 8.01
C CYS A 17 -10.35 6.55 7.68
N PHE A 18 -11.34 6.24 6.84
CA PHE A 18 -11.61 4.85 6.44
C PHE A 18 -10.37 4.14 5.88
N LEU A 19 -9.62 4.83 5.01
CA LEU A 19 -8.36 4.34 4.45
C LEU A 19 -7.34 3.99 5.55
N CYS A 20 -7.27 4.83 6.58
CA CYS A 20 -6.32 4.74 7.68
C CYS A 20 -6.68 3.59 8.65
N ALA A 21 -7.98 3.37 8.86
CA ALA A 21 -8.50 2.34 9.77
C ALA A 21 -8.44 0.93 9.18
N ALA A 22 -8.57 0.80 7.85
CA ALA A 22 -8.52 -0.50 7.18
C ALA A 22 -7.11 -0.88 6.68
N LEU A 23 -6.06 -0.18 7.13
CA LEU A 23 -4.69 -0.64 6.92
C LEU A 23 -4.41 -1.90 7.74
N PRO A 24 -3.87 -2.97 7.14
CA PRO A 24 -3.50 -4.17 7.89
C PRO A 24 -2.36 -3.86 8.87
N GLN A 25 -2.47 -4.33 10.11
CA GLN A 25 -1.38 -4.17 11.10
C GLN A 25 -0.11 -4.93 10.69
N LYS A 26 -0.26 -6.03 9.96
CA LYS A 26 0.83 -6.92 9.54
C LYS A 26 0.64 -7.32 8.09
N VAL A 27 1.70 -7.26 7.28
CA VAL A 27 1.67 -7.58 5.86
C VAL A 27 2.91 -8.38 5.48
N LYS A 28 2.74 -9.45 4.70
CA LYS A 28 3.85 -10.18 4.10
C LYS A 28 4.37 -9.41 2.89
N TYR A 29 5.65 -9.06 2.91
CA TYR A 29 6.31 -8.53 1.73
C TYR A 29 6.84 -9.68 0.88
N LYS A 30 6.68 -9.61 -0.44
CA LYS A 30 7.09 -10.71 -1.33
C LYS A 30 8.60 -10.89 -1.46
N HIS A 31 9.36 -9.84 -1.13
CA HIS A 31 10.82 -9.81 -1.27
C HIS A 31 11.54 -9.93 0.08
N ASP A 32 10.79 -10.15 1.16
CA ASP A 32 11.33 -10.43 2.49
C ASP A 32 10.62 -11.69 3.03
N GLU A 33 11.35 -12.49 3.79
CA GLU A 33 10.79 -13.67 4.44
C GLU A 33 9.90 -13.27 5.63
N HIS A 34 10.16 -12.10 6.21
CA HIS A 34 9.54 -11.64 7.44
C HIS A 34 8.27 -10.81 7.19
N ILE A 35 7.45 -10.76 8.23
CA ILE A 35 6.21 -9.99 8.24
C ILE A 35 6.54 -8.55 8.63
N LEU A 36 6.14 -7.61 7.77
CA LEU A 36 6.25 -6.19 8.09
C LEU A 36 5.08 -5.76 8.97
N SER A 37 5.38 -4.97 9.99
CA SER A 37 4.38 -4.36 10.87
C SER A 37 4.18 -2.89 10.54
N LEU A 38 2.95 -2.41 10.70
CA LEU A 38 2.61 -1.00 10.54
C LEU A 38 3.20 -0.20 11.71
N CYS A 39 4.00 0.79 11.38
CA CYS A 39 4.53 1.77 12.32
C CYS A 39 3.77 3.07 12.21
N TYR A 40 3.53 3.66 13.38
CA TYR A 40 2.97 4.97 13.61
C TYR A 40 4.15 5.77 14.14
N GLY A 41 4.60 6.77 13.38
CA GLY A 41 5.86 7.50 13.60
C GLY A 41 6.34 7.57 15.06
N GLU A 42 7.63 7.34 15.26
CA GLU A 42 8.22 7.46 16.59
C GLU A 42 8.50 8.93 16.91
N GLU A 43 7.98 9.42 18.05
CA GLU A 43 8.43 10.66 18.70
C GLU A 43 9.82 10.49 19.33
N THR A 44 10.77 9.86 18.64
CA THR A 44 12.13 9.79 19.16
C THR A 44 12.83 11.09 18.82
N SER A 45 13.40 11.74 19.85
CA SER A 45 14.18 13.00 19.75
C SER A 45 15.41 12.94 18.81
N THR A 46 15.63 11.81 18.15
CA THR A 46 16.65 11.59 17.13
C THR A 46 15.97 11.48 15.77
N VAL A 47 16.29 12.39 14.83
CA VAL A 47 15.81 12.32 13.45
C VAL A 47 16.40 11.08 12.78
N VAL A 48 15.67 9.96 12.82
CA VAL A 48 16.03 8.75 12.06
C VAL A 48 15.41 8.87 10.69
N THR A 49 16.26 9.01 9.66
CA THR A 49 15.83 9.00 8.26
C THR A 49 15.64 7.55 7.79
N TYR A 50 14.41 7.19 7.42
CA TYR A 50 14.08 5.89 6.85
C TYR A 50 14.05 5.96 5.32
N TRP A 51 14.37 4.84 4.65
CA TRP A 51 14.41 4.74 3.19
C TRP A 51 13.54 3.58 2.70
N CYS A 52 12.60 3.90 1.81
CA CYS A 52 11.72 2.90 1.21
C CYS A 52 12.48 2.03 0.21
N GLU A 53 12.64 0.76 0.53
CA GLU A 53 13.39 -0.19 -0.31
C GLU A 53 12.76 -0.40 -1.70
N ALA A 54 11.45 -0.25 -1.83
CA ALA A 54 10.75 -0.47 -3.10
C ALA A 54 10.90 0.69 -4.10
N CYS A 55 11.14 1.92 -3.64
CA CYS A 55 11.21 3.09 -4.53
C CYS A 55 12.43 3.98 -4.32
N GLU A 56 13.32 3.59 -3.39
CA GLU A 56 14.57 4.28 -3.08
C GLU A 56 14.37 5.77 -2.72
N LYS A 57 13.28 6.05 -2.01
CA LYS A 57 12.95 7.40 -1.54
C LYS A 57 12.79 7.42 -0.04
N GLU A 58 13.13 8.56 0.53
CA GLU A 58 12.96 8.83 1.96
C GLU A 58 11.51 8.60 2.40
N ILE A 59 11.37 8.04 3.60
CA ILE A 59 10.11 7.89 4.31
C ILE A 59 10.08 9.01 5.34
N ASP A 60 9.01 9.80 5.28
CA ASP A 60 8.69 10.76 6.33
C ASP A 60 8.34 9.98 7.61
N PRO A 61 9.15 10.10 8.69
CA PRO A 61 8.94 9.36 9.92
C PRO A 61 7.67 9.78 10.66
N ASP A 62 7.14 10.99 10.42
CA ASP A 62 5.88 11.45 11.03
C ASP A 62 4.67 10.71 10.41
N TRP A 63 4.86 10.09 9.26
CA TRP A 63 3.84 9.34 8.55
C TRP A 63 3.92 7.86 8.87
N ARG A 64 2.83 7.15 8.60
CA ARG A 64 2.78 5.70 8.78
C ARG A 64 3.53 4.98 7.66
N PHE A 65 4.29 3.96 8.03
CA PHE A 65 5.03 3.11 7.09
C PHE A 65 5.11 1.67 7.62
N TYR A 66 5.51 0.72 6.77
CA TYR A 66 5.71 -0.66 7.17
C TYR A 66 7.19 -0.91 7.44
N ARG A 67 7.51 -1.61 8.54
CA ARG A 67 8.88 -2.06 8.81
C ARG A 67 8.94 -3.49 9.30
N CYS A 68 10.06 -4.15 9.03
CA CYS A 68 10.39 -5.40 9.71
C CYS A 68 10.86 -5.06 11.14
N ILE A 69 10.23 -5.67 12.15
CA ILE A 69 10.59 -5.49 13.57
C ILE A 69 11.68 -6.48 13.99
N GLU A 70 11.72 -7.66 13.34
CA GLU A 70 12.59 -8.75 13.78
C GLU A 70 14.05 -8.40 13.50
N TYR A 71 14.53 -8.31 12.25
CA TYR A 71 15.96 -8.10 12.00
C TYR A 71 16.35 -7.38 10.68
N CYS A 72 15.41 -7.15 9.76
CA CYS A 72 15.77 -6.95 8.35
C CYS A 72 16.02 -5.51 7.94
N CYS A 73 15.75 -4.54 8.81
CA CYS A 73 15.80 -3.10 8.50
C CYS A 73 14.98 -2.67 7.26
N VAL A 74 14.16 -3.57 6.70
CA VAL A 74 13.28 -3.30 5.57
C VAL A 74 12.22 -2.31 6.02
N THR A 75 12.12 -1.19 5.30
CA THR A 75 11.07 -0.20 5.47
C THR A 75 10.43 0.13 4.14
N LEU A 76 9.12 0.30 4.12
CA LEU A 76 8.34 0.54 2.90
C LEU A 76 7.25 1.58 3.15
N HIS A 77 7.05 2.48 2.19
CA HIS A 77 5.83 3.29 2.16
C HIS A 77 4.59 2.39 2.02
N ILE A 78 3.49 2.77 2.67
CA ILE A 78 2.20 2.06 2.55
C ILE A 78 1.81 1.85 1.08
N LYS A 79 1.90 2.91 0.27
CA LYS A 79 1.57 2.87 -1.18
C LYS A 79 2.46 1.94 -1.99
N CYS A 80 3.69 1.70 -1.53
CA CYS A 80 4.64 0.83 -2.22
C CYS A 80 4.37 -0.64 -1.88
N LEU A 81 3.92 -0.93 -0.65
CA LEU A 81 3.61 -2.28 -0.23
C LEU A 81 2.21 -2.74 -0.66
N ILE A 82 1.18 -1.92 -0.40
CA ILE A 82 -0.22 -2.31 -0.60
C ILE A 82 -0.81 -1.71 -1.89
N GLY A 83 -0.16 -0.70 -2.46
CA GLY A 83 -0.64 0.01 -3.65
C GLY A 83 -1.37 1.31 -3.32
N LYS A 84 -1.66 2.11 -4.35
CA LYS A 84 -2.39 3.38 -4.20
C LYS A 84 -3.88 3.20 -3.97
N ASP A 85 -4.43 2.06 -4.40
CA ASP A 85 -5.86 1.80 -4.46
C ASP A 85 -6.25 0.58 -3.61
N LEU A 86 -6.15 0.74 -2.30
CA LEU A 86 -6.24 -0.33 -1.28
C LEU A 86 -7.56 -1.13 -1.31
N TYR A 87 -8.64 -0.56 -1.85
CA TYR A 87 -9.98 -1.16 -1.84
C TYR A 87 -10.52 -1.53 -3.21
N ILE A 88 -9.69 -1.45 -4.24
CA ILE A 88 -10.07 -1.89 -5.56
C ILE A 88 -10.06 -3.43 -5.58
N LYS A 89 -11.26 -4.02 -5.59
CA LYS A 89 -11.44 -5.48 -5.66
C LYS A 89 -11.07 -5.99 -7.05
N SER A 90 -10.25 -7.04 -7.12
CA SER A 90 -10.05 -7.78 -8.37
C SER A 90 -11.38 -8.25 -8.95
N GLY A 91 -11.55 -8.14 -10.27
CA GLY A 91 -12.79 -8.46 -10.97
C GLY A 91 -13.84 -7.34 -10.96
N SER A 92 -13.62 -6.25 -10.21
CA SER A 92 -14.49 -5.07 -10.33
C SER A 92 -14.18 -4.26 -11.59
N SER A 93 -15.16 -3.46 -12.03
CA SER A 93 -14.97 -2.48 -13.10
C SER A 93 -15.47 -1.12 -12.65
N PHE A 94 -14.80 -0.06 -13.10
CA PHE A 94 -15.16 1.32 -12.77
C PHE A 94 -14.85 2.25 -13.95
N LEU A 95 -15.35 3.49 -13.88
CA LEU A 95 -15.09 4.52 -14.88
C LEU A 95 -13.84 5.31 -14.48
N TYR A 96 -12.85 5.34 -15.36
CA TYR A 96 -11.66 6.16 -15.23
C TYR A 96 -11.48 6.97 -16.52
N ALA A 97 -11.41 8.30 -16.42
CA ALA A 97 -11.29 9.21 -17.57
C ALA A 97 -12.30 8.90 -18.70
N HIS A 98 -13.58 8.72 -18.34
CA HIS A 98 -14.67 8.36 -19.27
C HIS A 98 -14.52 7.00 -20.00
N ARG A 99 -13.64 6.11 -19.52
CA ARG A 99 -13.49 4.74 -20.04
C ARG A 99 -13.78 3.73 -18.94
N GLN A 100 -14.45 2.64 -19.31
CA GLN A 100 -14.62 1.50 -18.41
C GLN A 100 -13.29 0.74 -18.31
N VAL A 101 -12.77 0.62 -17.09
CA VAL A 101 -11.56 -0.14 -16.79
C VAL A 101 -11.91 -1.30 -15.86
N SER A 102 -11.31 -2.47 -16.09
CA SER A 102 -11.47 -3.65 -15.24
C SER A 102 -10.20 -3.88 -14.42
N VAL A 103 -10.41 -4.32 -13.19
CA VAL A 103 -9.35 -4.60 -12.23
C VAL A 103 -8.97 -6.05 -12.39
N LEU A 104 -7.73 -6.30 -12.77
CA LEU A 104 -7.19 -7.65 -12.90
C LEU A 104 -6.32 -7.97 -11.69
N SER A 105 -6.37 -9.22 -11.24
CA SER A 105 -5.48 -9.70 -10.19
C SER A 105 -4.03 -9.63 -10.67
N ASN A 106 -3.17 -9.05 -9.86
CA ASN A 106 -1.72 -9.06 -10.09
C ASN A 106 -1.14 -10.39 -9.59
N SER A 107 -1.60 -11.51 -10.14
CA SER A 107 -1.03 -12.82 -9.82
C SER A 107 0.32 -12.95 -10.53
N HIS A 108 1.35 -13.34 -9.79
CA HIS A 108 2.71 -13.50 -10.32
C HIS A 108 2.84 -14.62 -11.37
N HIS A 109 1.81 -15.47 -11.51
CA HIS A 109 1.69 -16.45 -12.60
C HIS A 109 1.11 -15.86 -13.90
N MET A 110 0.68 -14.59 -13.88
CA MET A 110 0.18 -13.89 -15.07
C MET A 110 1.22 -12.89 -15.57
N SER A 111 1.99 -13.33 -16.56
CA SER A 111 2.92 -12.50 -17.31
C SER A 111 2.17 -11.60 -18.33
N ARG A 112 1.45 -10.58 -17.83
CA ARG A 112 0.79 -9.47 -18.57
C ARG A 112 -0.67 -9.70 -19.02
N PRO A 113 -1.55 -8.67 -19.01
CA PRO A 113 -2.84 -8.71 -19.69
C PRO A 113 -2.77 -8.30 -21.17
N ILE A 114 -3.71 -8.85 -21.95
CA ILE A 114 -3.85 -8.75 -23.41
C ILE A 114 -4.33 -7.34 -23.83
N CYS A 115 -3.71 -6.77 -24.86
CA CYS A 115 -4.10 -5.49 -25.45
C CYS A 115 -5.42 -5.64 -26.24
N SER A 116 -6.46 -4.88 -25.88
CA SER A 116 -7.78 -4.90 -26.54
C SER A 116 -7.78 -4.36 -27.97
N ILE A 117 -6.71 -3.66 -28.38
CA ILE A 117 -6.57 -3.07 -29.73
C ILE A 117 -6.04 -4.09 -30.74
N LEU A 118 -5.19 -5.04 -30.31
CA LEU A 118 -4.50 -5.98 -31.22
C LEU A 118 -4.66 -7.47 -30.87
N ARG A 119 -5.26 -7.85 -29.73
CA ARG A 119 -5.39 -9.25 -29.26
C ARG A 119 -4.06 -10.06 -29.24
N ILE A 120 -2.89 -9.42 -29.19
CA ILE A 120 -1.59 -10.09 -29.11
C ILE A 120 -0.90 -9.73 -27.78
N ALA A 121 -0.10 -10.67 -27.27
CA ALA A 121 0.74 -10.48 -26.09
C ALA A 121 1.91 -9.53 -26.39
N VAL A 122 2.12 -8.51 -25.54
CA VAL A 122 3.30 -7.63 -25.64
C VAL A 122 4.52 -8.40 -25.09
N PRO A 123 5.73 -8.33 -25.68
CA PRO A 123 6.96 -8.93 -25.12
C PRO A 123 7.59 -8.08 -24.00
N ARG A 124 8.24 -8.72 -23.01
CA ARG A 124 9.22 -8.03 -22.13
C ARG A 124 10.47 -7.76 -22.98
N LYS A 125 11.00 -6.53 -22.91
CA LYS A 125 12.43 -6.30 -23.17
C LYS A 125 13.20 -6.87 -22.01
#